data_AF-A0A535KM91-F1
#
_entry.id   AF-A0A535KM91-F1
#
_cell.length_a   1.000
_cell.length_b   1.000
_cell.length_c   1.000
_cell.angle_alpha   90.00
_cell.angle_beta   90.00
_cell.angle_gamma   90.00
#
_symmetry.space_group_name_H-M   'P 1'
#
loop_
_entity.id
_entity.type
_entity.pdbx_description
1 polymer ?
#
loop_
_entity_poly.entity_id
_entity_poly.type
_entity_poly.pdbx_seq_one_letter_code
_entity_poly.pdbx_strand_id
1 'polypeptide(L)'
;VVRFEGVPRIERVVTRQGRRLPCDFAVVSVGIRPAVDALASSGVALDNGVLVDELCRTNIPQVFAAGDVASHLHPLFGRIRVEHYNNAEKQGAAAARSMLGIGAPYAYAHTFWSDQYDLKLDYVGHVRKWDRFIVRGSLDERKFLGFYLADGVVKAAVGVNRGGDPELDEHDEMAAAGRLVAKRAQPDPRALADETKDLSEM
;
A
#
# COMPACT_ATOMS: atom_id res chain seq x y z
N VAL A 1 22.38 -8.81 -5.83
CA VAL A 1 23.12 -10.09 -6.02
C VAL A 1 23.07 -10.43 -7.51
N VAL A 2 24.15 -10.97 -8.09
CA VAL A 2 24.19 -11.39 -9.51
C VAL A 2 24.31 -12.90 -9.68
N ARG A 3 24.81 -13.62 -8.67
CA ARG A 3 24.76 -15.09 -8.60
C ARG A 3 24.94 -15.58 -7.16
N PHE A 4 24.55 -16.82 -6.93
CA PHE A 4 24.87 -17.62 -5.76
C PHE A 4 25.98 -18.62 -6.13
N GLU A 5 26.89 -18.89 -5.21
CA GLU A 5 27.97 -19.88 -5.38
C GLU A 5 27.93 -20.92 -4.27
N GLY A 6 28.31 -22.15 -4.60
CA GLY A 6 28.36 -23.30 -3.69
C GLY A 6 27.53 -24.47 -4.23
N VAL A 7 28.06 -25.69 -4.12
CA VAL A 7 27.42 -26.95 -4.52
C VAL A 7 27.83 -28.02 -3.51
N PRO A 8 26.90 -28.81 -2.93
CA PRO A 8 25.45 -28.82 -3.16
C PRO A 8 24.68 -27.72 -2.41
N ARG A 9 25.34 -26.94 -1.56
CA ARG A 9 24.74 -25.88 -0.73
C ARG A 9 25.36 -24.53 -1.03
N ILE A 10 24.64 -23.46 -0.76
CA ILE A 10 25.17 -22.10 -0.85
C ILE A 10 26.36 -21.93 0.11
N GLU A 11 27.38 -21.25 -0.38
CA GLU A 11 28.55 -20.84 0.41
C GLU A 11 28.80 -19.35 0.30
N ARG A 12 28.37 -18.71 -0.80
CA ARG A 12 28.59 -17.29 -1.06
C ARG A 12 27.51 -16.66 -1.95
N VAL A 13 27.29 -15.36 -1.77
CA VAL A 13 26.62 -14.49 -2.75
C VAL A 13 27.62 -13.59 -3.43
N VAL A 14 27.40 -13.33 -4.72
CA VAL A 14 28.21 -12.38 -5.48
C VAL A 14 27.39 -11.14 -5.81
N THR A 15 27.92 -9.98 -5.43
CA THR A 15 27.27 -8.69 -5.69
C THR A 15 27.57 -8.19 -7.10
N ARG A 16 26.79 -7.21 -7.59
CA ARG A 16 27.03 -6.57 -8.91
C ARG A 16 28.42 -5.91 -9.00
N GLN A 17 28.96 -5.47 -7.87
CA GLN A 17 30.30 -4.89 -7.77
C GLN A 17 31.41 -5.95 -7.62
N GLY A 18 31.10 -7.24 -7.80
CA GLY A 18 32.09 -8.33 -7.72
C GLY A 18 32.45 -8.80 -6.32
N ARG A 19 31.95 -8.15 -5.24
CA ARG A 19 32.16 -8.63 -3.86
C ARG A 19 31.58 -10.03 -3.69
N ARG A 20 32.33 -10.91 -3.03
CA ARG A 20 31.95 -12.27 -2.67
C ARG A 20 31.71 -12.31 -1.17
N LEU A 21 30.46 -12.47 -0.74
CA LEU A 21 30.09 -12.48 0.67
C LEU A 21 29.80 -13.93 1.09
N PRO A 22 30.47 -14.48 2.11
CA PRO A 22 30.18 -15.82 2.61
C PRO A 22 28.80 -15.88 3.26
N CYS A 23 28.07 -16.95 3.00
CA CYS A 23 26.77 -17.26 3.61
C CYS A 23 26.42 -18.73 3.42
N ASP A 24 25.85 -19.35 4.44
CA ASP A 24 25.29 -20.71 4.43
C ASP A 24 23.77 -20.74 4.19
N PHE A 25 23.11 -19.56 4.23
CA PHE A 25 21.69 -19.38 3.99
C PHE A 25 21.40 -18.05 3.29
N ALA A 26 20.35 -18.00 2.46
CA ALA A 26 19.91 -16.80 1.78
C ALA A 26 18.38 -16.70 1.71
N VAL A 27 17.85 -15.54 2.05
CA VAL A 27 16.44 -15.17 1.85
C VAL A 27 16.33 -14.24 0.65
N VAL A 28 15.43 -14.53 -0.29
CA VAL A 28 15.21 -13.72 -1.50
C VAL A 28 13.85 -13.03 -1.43
N SER A 29 13.86 -11.72 -1.14
CA SER A 29 12.68 -10.86 -1.02
C SER A 29 12.73 -9.71 -2.04
N VAL A 30 12.45 -10.02 -3.32
CA VAL A 30 12.59 -9.07 -4.45
C VAL A 30 11.25 -8.63 -5.05
N GLY A 31 10.17 -8.73 -4.26
CA GLY A 31 8.80 -8.45 -4.68
C GLY A 31 8.06 -9.69 -5.20
N ILE A 32 6.78 -9.51 -5.52
CA ILE A 32 5.91 -10.57 -6.03
C ILE A 32 5.48 -10.28 -7.48
N ARG A 33 5.00 -11.32 -8.17
CA ARG A 33 4.30 -11.20 -9.45
C ARG A 33 2.88 -11.75 -9.29
N PRO A 34 1.85 -11.10 -9.83
CA PRO A 34 0.50 -11.63 -9.75
C PRO A 34 0.40 -12.97 -10.50
N ALA A 35 -0.21 -13.97 -9.87
CA ALA A 35 -0.35 -15.32 -10.44
C ALA A 35 -1.48 -15.36 -11.49
N VAL A 36 -1.17 -14.98 -12.73
CA VAL A 36 -2.14 -14.84 -13.82
C VAL A 36 -1.96 -15.86 -14.95
N ASP A 37 -1.02 -16.80 -14.82
CA ASP A 37 -0.66 -17.75 -15.89
C ASP A 37 -1.86 -18.58 -16.36
N ALA A 38 -2.75 -18.97 -15.44
CA ALA A 38 -3.97 -19.72 -15.76
C ALA A 38 -4.98 -18.91 -16.59
N LEU A 39 -4.85 -17.58 -16.64
CA LEU A 39 -5.76 -16.68 -17.35
C LEU A 39 -5.23 -16.25 -18.72
N ALA A 40 -4.00 -16.63 -19.10
CA ALA A 40 -3.33 -16.14 -20.31
C ALA A 40 -4.15 -16.34 -21.60
N SER A 41 -4.92 -17.43 -21.69
CA SER A 41 -5.76 -17.75 -22.84
C SER A 41 -7.26 -17.57 -22.59
N SER A 42 -7.65 -16.94 -21.48
CA SER A 42 -9.06 -16.83 -21.06
C SER A 42 -9.81 -15.67 -21.73
N GLY A 43 -9.09 -14.73 -22.36
CA GLY A 43 -9.65 -13.47 -22.85
C GLY A 43 -9.87 -12.42 -21.74
N VAL A 44 -9.59 -12.75 -20.48
CA VAL A 44 -9.53 -11.77 -19.38
C VAL A 44 -8.38 -10.82 -19.65
N ALA A 45 -8.65 -9.52 -19.57
CA ALA A 45 -7.65 -8.49 -19.79
C ALA A 45 -6.66 -8.45 -18.61
N LEU A 46 -5.37 -8.46 -18.92
CA LEU A 46 -4.28 -8.49 -17.96
C LEU A 46 -3.34 -7.30 -18.18
N ASP A 47 -2.98 -6.59 -17.12
CA ASP A 47 -1.90 -5.61 -17.09
C ASP A 47 -1.41 -5.46 -15.64
N ASN A 48 -0.22 -6.00 -15.38
CA ASN A 48 0.33 -6.17 -14.04
C ASN A 48 -0.74 -6.72 -13.07
N GLY A 49 -1.44 -7.79 -13.44
CA GLY A 49 -2.59 -8.35 -12.72
C GLY A 49 -3.85 -8.44 -13.59
N VAL A 50 -4.94 -8.97 -13.04
CA VAL A 50 -6.27 -8.99 -13.67
C VAL A 50 -6.86 -7.59 -13.64
N LEU A 51 -7.17 -7.04 -14.81
CA LEU A 51 -7.79 -5.73 -14.90
C LEU A 51 -9.25 -5.81 -14.44
N VAL A 52 -9.58 -4.99 -13.44
CA VAL A 52 -10.96 -4.85 -12.96
C VAL A 52 -11.41 -3.39 -12.87
N ASP A 53 -12.69 -3.12 -13.11
CA ASP A 53 -13.28 -1.80 -12.86
C ASP A 53 -13.35 -1.47 -11.35
N GLU A 54 -13.90 -0.31 -11.00
CA GLU A 54 -14.12 0.11 -9.61
C GLU A 54 -15.09 -0.80 -8.84
N LEU A 55 -15.83 -1.68 -9.54
CA LEU A 55 -16.74 -2.67 -8.96
C LEU A 55 -16.12 -4.07 -8.94
N CYS A 56 -14.80 -4.19 -9.14
CA CYS A 56 -14.05 -5.45 -9.16
C CYS A 56 -14.46 -6.42 -10.31
N ARG A 57 -15.09 -5.92 -11.38
CA ARG A 57 -15.50 -6.70 -12.56
C ARG A 57 -14.40 -6.70 -13.60
N THR A 58 -14.16 -7.85 -14.21
CA THR A 58 -13.28 -7.95 -15.39
C THR A 58 -14.00 -7.50 -16.66
N ASN A 59 -13.31 -7.53 -17.80
CA ASN A 59 -13.93 -7.36 -19.12
C ASN A 59 -14.85 -8.53 -19.54
N ILE A 60 -14.82 -9.66 -18.83
CA ILE A 60 -15.68 -10.81 -19.09
C ILE A 60 -16.89 -10.77 -18.14
N PRO A 61 -18.13 -10.83 -18.66
CA PRO A 61 -19.32 -10.81 -17.81
C PRO A 61 -19.30 -11.91 -16.75
N GLN A 62 -19.72 -11.57 -15.53
CA GLN A 62 -19.78 -12.48 -14.37
C GLN A 62 -18.42 -13.04 -13.91
N VAL A 63 -17.31 -12.48 -14.39
CA VAL A 63 -15.96 -12.80 -13.92
C VAL A 63 -15.40 -11.59 -13.16
N PHE A 64 -14.89 -11.84 -11.96
CA PHE A 64 -14.43 -10.84 -11.00
C PHE A 64 -13.04 -11.22 -10.50
N ALA A 65 -12.30 -10.24 -9.97
CA ALA A 65 -11.03 -10.48 -9.29
C ALA A 65 -10.84 -9.54 -8.10
N ALA A 66 -10.14 -10.01 -7.08
CA ALA A 66 -9.85 -9.28 -5.85
C ALA A 66 -8.50 -9.71 -5.26
N GLY A 67 -7.94 -8.88 -4.37
CA GLY A 67 -6.67 -9.10 -3.70
C GLY A 67 -5.46 -8.84 -4.60
N ASP A 68 -4.33 -9.44 -4.26
CA ASP A 68 -3.02 -9.16 -4.86
C ASP A 68 -2.96 -9.36 -6.37
N VAL A 69 -3.87 -10.17 -6.94
CA VAL A 69 -3.96 -10.40 -8.38
C VAL A 69 -4.68 -9.27 -9.12
N ALA A 70 -5.48 -8.46 -8.43
CA ALA A 70 -6.37 -7.48 -9.05
C ALA A 70 -5.68 -6.12 -9.27
N SER A 71 -5.53 -5.75 -10.54
CA SER A 71 -5.17 -4.41 -10.98
C SER A 71 -6.45 -3.59 -11.16
N HIS A 72 -6.89 -2.88 -10.11
CA HIS A 72 -8.21 -2.25 -10.04
C HIS A 72 -8.19 -0.75 -10.39
N LEU A 73 -9.31 -0.25 -10.90
CA LEU A 73 -9.51 1.17 -11.15
C LEU A 73 -10.00 1.84 -9.86
N HIS A 74 -9.08 2.39 -9.07
CA HIS A 74 -9.43 3.02 -7.81
C HIS A 74 -9.95 4.46 -8.02
N PRO A 75 -11.09 4.86 -7.42
CA PRO A 75 -11.63 6.21 -7.57
C PRO A 75 -10.68 7.33 -7.12
N LEU A 76 -9.87 7.09 -6.10
CA LEU A 76 -8.92 8.09 -5.59
C LEU A 76 -7.54 8.05 -6.28
N PHE A 77 -7.09 6.86 -6.69
CA PHE A 77 -5.68 6.62 -7.07
C PHE A 77 -5.50 6.22 -8.54
N GLY A 78 -6.59 6.07 -9.30
CA GLY A 78 -6.54 5.53 -10.65
C GLY A 78 -6.19 4.05 -10.66
N ARG A 79 -5.57 3.57 -11.75
CA ARG A 79 -5.18 2.15 -11.89
C ARG A 79 -4.08 1.79 -10.90
N ILE A 80 -4.36 0.80 -10.05
CA ILE A 80 -3.43 0.35 -9.00
C ILE A 80 -3.61 -1.15 -8.71
N ARG A 81 -2.53 -1.82 -8.30
CA ARG A 81 -2.53 -3.14 -7.68
C ARG A 81 -1.94 -3.02 -6.29
N VAL A 82 -2.60 -3.60 -5.29
CA VAL A 82 -2.26 -3.45 -3.87
C VAL A 82 -2.01 -4.83 -3.28
N GLU A 83 -0.80 -5.00 -2.72
CA GLU A 83 -0.26 -6.26 -2.21
C GLU A 83 -0.35 -6.27 -0.68
N HIS A 84 -1.57 -6.35 -0.15
CA HIS A 84 -1.78 -6.24 1.29
C HIS A 84 -3.03 -6.97 1.77
N TYR A 85 -2.94 -7.51 2.99
CA TYR A 85 -3.99 -8.29 3.64
C TYR A 85 -5.33 -7.54 3.71
N ASN A 86 -5.34 -6.31 4.23
CA ASN A 86 -6.56 -5.51 4.36
C ASN A 86 -7.22 -5.24 3.00
N ASN A 87 -6.41 -5.02 1.95
CA ASN A 87 -6.95 -4.88 0.60
C ASN A 87 -7.59 -6.19 0.13
N ALA A 88 -6.93 -7.33 0.31
CA ALA A 88 -7.47 -8.62 -0.13
C ALA A 88 -8.80 -8.96 0.56
N GLU A 89 -8.90 -8.74 1.88
CA GLU A 89 -10.12 -8.93 2.64
C GLU A 89 -11.26 -8.02 2.12
N LYS A 90 -11.03 -6.71 2.08
CA LYS A 90 -12.08 -5.73 1.75
C LYS A 90 -12.46 -5.78 0.26
N GLN A 91 -11.49 -5.98 -0.63
CA GLN A 91 -11.75 -6.11 -2.06
C GLN A 91 -12.50 -7.42 -2.37
N GLY A 92 -12.24 -8.50 -1.62
CA GLY A 92 -13.01 -9.74 -1.71
C GLY A 92 -14.48 -9.51 -1.38
N ALA A 93 -14.77 -8.79 -0.29
CA ALA A 93 -16.13 -8.40 0.07
C ALA A 93 -16.78 -7.48 -0.99
N ALA A 94 -16.02 -6.56 -1.59
CA ALA A 94 -16.51 -5.70 -2.67
C ALA A 94 -16.86 -6.49 -3.94
N ALA A 95 -16.02 -7.44 -4.35
CA ALA A 95 -16.29 -8.33 -5.48
C ALA A 95 -17.55 -9.17 -5.25
N ALA A 96 -17.74 -9.71 -4.04
CA ALA A 96 -18.94 -10.45 -3.68
C ALA A 96 -20.22 -9.59 -3.76
N ARG A 97 -20.19 -8.34 -3.30
CA ARG A 97 -21.31 -7.40 -3.46
C ARG A 97 -21.65 -7.18 -4.93
N SER A 98 -20.63 -7.00 -5.77
CA SER A 98 -20.83 -6.86 -7.21
C SER A 98 -21.40 -8.11 -7.88
N MET A 99 -21.02 -9.31 -7.44
CA MET A 99 -21.63 -10.58 -7.89
C MET A 99 -23.12 -10.65 -7.53
N LEU A 100 -23.52 -10.09 -6.38
CA LEU A 100 -24.90 -10.02 -5.92
C LEU A 100 -25.71 -8.87 -6.54
N GLY A 101 -25.12 -8.09 -7.45
CA GLY A 101 -25.76 -6.91 -8.05
C GLY A 101 -25.81 -5.68 -7.13
N ILE A 102 -25.13 -5.72 -5.98
CA ILE A 102 -25.04 -4.62 -5.02
C ILE A 102 -23.82 -3.77 -5.41
N GLY A 103 -24.00 -2.88 -6.39
CA GLY A 103 -22.92 -2.06 -6.93
C GLY A 103 -22.56 -0.88 -6.03
N ALA A 104 -21.34 -0.87 -5.49
CA ALA A 104 -20.71 0.30 -4.89
C ALA A 104 -19.21 0.33 -5.25
N PRO A 105 -18.67 1.46 -5.75
CA PRO A 105 -17.25 1.57 -6.05
C PRO A 105 -16.38 1.19 -4.84
N TYR A 106 -15.39 0.34 -5.07
CA TYR A 106 -14.37 0.00 -4.10
C TYR A 106 -13.41 1.18 -3.94
N ALA A 107 -13.66 2.00 -2.92
CA ALA A 107 -12.97 3.26 -2.64
C ALA A 107 -12.13 3.23 -1.35
N TYR A 108 -11.74 2.03 -0.91
CA TYR A 108 -10.91 1.85 0.28
C TYR A 108 -9.55 2.55 0.11
N ALA A 109 -9.19 3.46 1.02
CA ALA A 109 -7.98 4.28 0.90
C ALA A 109 -6.65 3.50 0.96
N HIS A 110 -6.73 2.19 1.25
CA HIS A 110 -5.61 1.28 1.50
C HIS A 110 -4.82 1.64 2.75
N THR A 111 -4.73 0.69 3.66
CA THR A 111 -3.81 0.74 4.80
C THR A 111 -2.85 -0.43 4.73
N PHE A 112 -1.66 -0.25 5.28
CA PHE A 112 -0.73 -1.33 5.55
C PHE A 112 0.09 -1.05 6.80
N TRP A 113 0.66 -2.11 7.36
CA TRP A 113 1.58 -1.98 8.49
C TRP A 113 2.85 -2.83 8.28
N SER A 114 3.88 -2.53 9.06
CA SER A 114 5.07 -3.35 9.15
C SER A 114 5.67 -3.23 10.55
N ASP A 115 6.02 -4.37 11.14
CA ASP A 115 6.81 -4.42 12.36
C ASP A 115 8.27 -4.69 12.03
N GLN A 116 9.16 -3.79 12.45
CA GLN A 116 10.60 -3.89 12.23
C GLN A 116 11.33 -3.58 13.54
N TYR A 117 11.73 -4.62 14.26
CA TYR A 117 12.35 -4.50 15.58
C TYR A 117 11.45 -3.71 16.56
N ASP A 118 11.90 -2.54 17.01
CA ASP A 118 11.21 -1.60 17.91
C ASP A 118 10.31 -0.60 17.17
N LEU A 119 10.18 -0.73 15.84
CA LEU A 119 9.38 0.16 15.01
C LEU A 119 8.08 -0.52 14.60
N LYS A 120 6.96 0.09 15.02
CA LYS A 120 5.65 -0.11 14.42
C LYS A 120 5.45 0.95 13.34
N LEU A 121 5.26 0.50 12.10
CA LEU A 121 4.99 1.35 10.95
C LEU A 121 3.54 1.17 10.54
N ASP A 122 2.75 2.24 10.57
CA ASP A 122 1.37 2.27 10.08
C ASP A 122 1.29 3.21 8.87
N TYR A 123 0.47 2.89 7.87
CA TYR A 123 0.35 3.70 6.65
C TYR A 123 -1.08 3.76 6.14
N VAL A 124 -1.46 4.91 5.59
CA VAL A 124 -2.75 5.10 4.90
C VAL A 124 -2.59 5.91 3.61
N GLY A 125 -3.35 5.53 2.58
CA GLY A 125 -3.35 6.18 1.29
C GLY A 125 -2.50 5.46 0.27
N HIS A 126 -2.07 6.18 -0.77
CA HIS A 126 -1.08 5.68 -1.72
C HIS A 126 -0.47 6.82 -2.52
N VAL A 127 0.86 6.87 -2.57
CA VAL A 127 1.59 7.88 -3.34
C VAL A 127 2.86 7.28 -3.94
N ARG A 128 3.17 7.61 -5.20
CA ARG A 128 4.44 7.22 -5.86
C ARG A 128 5.41 8.39 -6.04
N LYS A 129 4.88 9.61 -6.07
CA LYS A 129 5.63 10.86 -6.23
C LYS A 129 4.96 11.92 -5.37
N TRP A 130 5.78 12.66 -4.63
CA TRP A 130 5.38 13.76 -3.78
C TRP A 130 6.40 14.89 -3.95
N ASP A 131 5.97 16.14 -3.80
CA ASP A 131 6.84 17.31 -3.83
C ASP A 131 7.21 17.77 -2.42
N ARG A 132 6.44 17.35 -1.41
CA ARG A 132 6.65 17.76 -0.02
C ARG A 132 6.36 16.62 0.95
N PHE A 133 7.19 16.53 1.98
CA PHE A 133 7.02 15.62 3.10
C PHE A 133 7.00 16.43 4.39
N ILE A 134 5.93 16.30 5.17
CA ILE A 134 5.74 17.03 6.44
C ILE A 134 5.84 16.06 7.59
N VAL A 135 6.65 16.41 8.59
CA VAL A 135 6.80 15.64 9.83
C VAL A 135 6.02 16.33 10.95
N ARG A 136 5.28 15.53 11.71
CA ARG A 136 4.57 15.89 12.94
C ARG A 136 5.06 14.98 14.07
N GLY A 137 5.67 15.55 15.10
CA GLY A 137 6.35 14.80 16.17
C GLY A 137 7.87 14.78 16.02
N SER A 138 8.51 13.76 16.61
CA SER A 138 9.97 13.69 16.77
C SER A 138 10.59 12.57 15.94
N LEU A 139 11.52 12.94 15.05
CA LEU A 139 12.37 11.98 14.33
C LEU A 139 13.39 11.32 15.26
N ASP A 140 13.96 12.10 16.19
CA ASP A 140 14.98 11.62 17.12
C ASP A 140 14.43 10.55 18.06
N GLU A 141 13.19 10.72 18.52
CA GLU A 141 12.48 9.75 19.36
C GLU A 141 11.80 8.64 18.53
N ARG A 142 11.87 8.70 17.19
CA ARG A 142 11.20 7.79 16.26
C ARG A 142 9.69 7.68 16.54
N LYS A 143 9.07 8.81 16.89
CA LYS A 143 7.66 8.91 17.26
C LYS A 143 7.03 10.06 16.48
N PHE A 144 6.61 9.78 15.26
CA PHE A 144 6.14 10.83 14.34
C PHE A 144 5.13 10.32 13.31
N LEU A 145 4.37 11.25 12.75
CA LEU A 145 3.63 11.10 11.51
C LEU A 145 4.36 11.84 10.40
N GLY A 146 4.38 11.23 9.22
CA GLY A 146 4.90 11.77 7.99
C GLY A 146 3.81 11.87 6.94
N PHE A 147 3.54 13.07 6.42
CA PHE A 147 2.54 13.31 5.39
C PHE A 147 3.21 13.53 4.05
N TYR A 148 2.76 12.78 3.03
CA TYR A 148 3.20 12.93 1.66
C TYR A 148 2.22 13.83 0.90
N LEU A 149 2.70 14.97 0.42
CA LEU A 149 1.90 15.94 -0.32
C LEU A 149 2.34 16.02 -1.78
N ALA A 150 1.36 16.20 -2.67
CA ALA A 150 1.60 16.58 -4.06
C ALA A 150 0.60 17.67 -4.45
N ASP A 151 1.10 18.80 -4.94
CA ASP A 151 0.32 19.99 -5.27
C ASP A 151 -0.54 20.47 -4.09
N GLY A 152 0.02 20.42 -2.88
CA GLY A 152 -0.65 20.79 -1.63
C GLY A 152 -1.65 19.75 -1.10
N VAL A 153 -1.99 18.71 -1.88
CA VAL A 153 -2.95 17.67 -1.48
C VAL A 153 -2.25 16.56 -0.69
N VAL A 154 -2.80 16.17 0.46
CA VAL A 154 -2.36 14.98 1.21
C VAL A 154 -2.68 13.71 0.41
N LYS A 155 -1.65 12.98 -0.02
CA LYS A 155 -1.79 11.75 -0.82
C LYS A 155 -1.68 10.47 0.01
N ALA A 156 -0.90 10.53 1.08
CA ALA A 156 -0.70 9.43 2.01
C ALA A 156 -0.10 9.95 3.33
N ALA A 157 -0.15 9.12 4.37
CA ALA A 157 0.57 9.33 5.61
C ALA A 157 1.23 8.03 6.09
N VAL A 158 2.35 8.18 6.80
CA VAL A 158 3.06 7.11 7.51
C VAL A 158 3.21 7.48 8.97
N GLY A 159 3.04 6.52 9.87
CA GLY A 159 3.26 6.65 11.30
C GLY A 159 4.41 5.75 11.71
N VAL A 160 5.29 6.28 12.54
CA VAL A 160 6.37 5.52 13.18
C VAL A 160 6.13 5.62 14.67
N ASN A 161 5.78 4.50 15.31
CA ASN A 161 5.41 4.42 16.74
C ASN A 161 4.38 5.47 17.19
N ARG A 162 3.53 5.95 16.26
CA ARG A 162 2.54 7.00 16.47
C ARG A 162 1.40 6.85 15.47
N GLY A 163 0.20 7.20 15.90
CA GLY A 163 -0.97 7.37 15.04
C GLY A 163 -2.01 6.27 15.11
N GLY A 164 -1.72 5.14 15.76
CA GLY A 164 -2.69 4.05 15.94
C GLY A 164 -2.95 3.25 14.67
N ASP A 165 -3.69 2.15 14.80
CA ASP A 165 -4.14 1.38 13.64
C ASP A 165 -5.37 2.06 13.03
N PRO A 166 -5.31 2.59 11.79
CA PRO A 166 -6.42 3.30 11.17
C PRO A 166 -7.67 2.44 10.91
N GLU A 167 -7.57 1.11 10.97
CA GLU A 167 -8.72 0.21 10.85
C GLU A 167 -9.46 -0.03 12.17
N LEU A 168 -8.76 0.10 13.29
CA LEU A 168 -9.29 -0.24 14.62
C LEU A 168 -9.54 1.01 15.48
N ASP A 169 -8.74 2.04 15.30
CA ASP A 169 -8.69 3.23 16.16
C ASP A 169 -9.22 4.46 15.40
N GLU A 170 -10.54 4.56 15.23
CA GLU A 170 -11.18 5.56 14.35
C GLU A 170 -10.93 7.04 14.74
N HIS A 171 -10.56 7.27 16.00
CA HIS A 171 -10.28 8.59 16.57
C HIS A 171 -8.79 8.94 16.58
N ASP A 172 -7.90 8.01 16.25
CA ASP A 172 -6.47 8.27 16.28
C ASP A 172 -5.99 9.05 15.06
N GLU A 173 -4.76 9.57 15.16
CA GLU A 173 -4.20 10.49 14.16
C GLU A 173 -4.03 9.83 12.78
N MET A 174 -3.80 8.51 12.69
CA MET A 174 -3.72 7.82 11.39
C MET A 174 -5.08 7.68 10.73
N ALA A 175 -6.15 7.44 11.49
CA ALA A 175 -7.51 7.46 10.98
C ALA A 175 -7.90 8.87 10.50
N ALA A 176 -7.50 9.92 11.23
CA ALA A 176 -7.65 11.30 10.79
C ALA A 176 -6.88 11.59 9.49
N ALA A 177 -5.63 11.13 9.38
CA ALA A 177 -4.85 11.24 8.16
C ALA A 177 -5.53 10.52 6.97
N GLY A 178 -6.12 9.35 7.20
CA GLY A 178 -6.91 8.63 6.21
C GLY A 178 -8.10 9.43 5.69
N ARG A 179 -8.79 10.18 6.57
CA ARG A 179 -9.87 11.10 6.18
C ARG A 179 -9.35 12.26 5.33
N LEU A 180 -8.18 12.82 5.64
CA LEU A 180 -7.55 13.86 4.83
C LEU A 180 -7.21 13.35 3.42
N VAL A 181 -6.67 12.14 3.31
CA VAL A 181 -6.40 11.48 2.03
C VAL A 181 -7.70 11.28 1.23
N ALA A 182 -8.73 10.73 1.87
CA ALA A 182 -10.02 10.46 1.23
C ALA A 182 -10.68 11.75 0.68
N LYS A 183 -10.58 12.85 1.43
CA LYS A 183 -11.12 14.17 1.04
C LYS A 183 -10.24 14.92 0.04
N ARG A 184 -9.02 14.43 -0.26
CA ARG A 184 -7.99 15.17 -1.01
C ARG A 184 -7.73 16.55 -0.38
N ALA A 185 -7.66 16.59 0.95
CA ALA A 185 -7.51 17.82 1.70
C ALA A 185 -6.20 18.54 1.36
N GLN A 186 -6.24 19.88 1.42
CA GLN A 186 -5.10 20.77 1.22
C GLN A 186 -4.88 21.66 2.45
N PRO A 187 -4.58 21.06 3.62
CA PRO A 187 -4.37 21.82 4.85
C PRO A 187 -3.10 22.69 4.75
N ASP A 188 -3.02 23.73 5.59
CA ASP A 188 -1.76 24.46 5.76
C ASP A 188 -0.67 23.48 6.25
N PRO A 189 0.45 23.36 5.52
CA PRO A 189 1.55 22.50 5.93
C PRO A 189 2.13 22.81 7.33
N ARG A 190 2.00 24.05 7.80
CA ARG A 190 2.37 24.40 9.19
C ARG A 190 1.40 23.81 10.20
N ALA A 191 0.11 23.79 9.90
CA ALA A 191 -0.90 23.18 10.75
C ALA A 191 -0.73 21.66 10.83
N LEU A 192 -0.39 20.99 9.72
CA LEU A 192 -0.08 19.56 9.71
C LEU A 192 1.08 19.20 10.67
N ALA A 193 2.14 20.02 10.69
CA ALA A 193 3.30 19.80 11.54
C ALA A 193 3.06 20.13 13.03
N ASP A 194 2.08 21.00 13.32
CA ASP A 194 1.81 21.53 14.66
C ASP A 194 1.01 20.53 15.52
N GLU A 195 1.69 19.88 16.47
CA GLU A 195 1.10 18.88 17.38
C GLU A 195 -0.06 19.38 18.23
N THR A 196 -0.24 20.70 18.35
CA THR A 196 -1.36 21.29 19.10
C THR A 196 -2.66 21.36 18.29
N LYS A 197 -2.59 21.15 16.97
CA LYS A 197 -3.75 21.11 16.08
C LYS A 197 -4.32 19.70 16.00
N ASP A 198 -5.65 19.59 16.05
CA ASP A 198 -6.35 18.33 15.78
C ASP A 198 -6.43 18.09 14.27
N LEU A 199 -5.93 16.94 13.83
CA LEU A 199 -6.00 16.50 12.43
C LEU A 199 -7.44 16.22 11.98
N SER A 200 -8.36 15.95 12.92
CA SER A 200 -9.76 15.65 12.61
C SER A 200 -10.54 16.88 12.13
N GLU A 201 -10.09 18.08 12.50
CA GLU A 201 -10.68 19.38 12.16
C GLU A 201 -10.13 19.97 10.84
N MET A 202 -9.16 19.29 10.21
CA MET A 202 -8.49 19.74 8.98
C MET A 202 -9.15 19.25 7.68
#